data_AF-A0A5B1KVY9-F1
#
_entry.id   AF-A0A5B1KVY9-F1
#
_cell.length_a   1.000
_cell.length_b   1.000
_cell.length_c   1.000
_cell.angle_alpha   90.00
_cell.angle_beta   90.00
_cell.angle_gamma   90.00
#
_symmetry.space_group_name_H-M   'P 1'
#
loop_
_entity.id
_entity.type
_entity.pdbx_description
1 polymer ?
#
loop_
_entity_poly.entity_id
_entity_poly.type
_entity_poly.pdbx_seq_one_letter_code
_entity_poly.pdbx_strand_id
1 'polypeptide(L)'
;KIYLTENTVIRWEAVVHNNMMYLRVPGVLQSGSKDSFMLLLDFAEERLGCKSCIICVLKSRPDRATLLRTFMFMGFQVLAPNSPLTPQHINNPNYIFLHYNMQ
;
A
#
# COMPACT_ATOMS: atom_id res chain seq x y z
N LYS A 1 11.23 -1.27 -8.53
CA LYS A 1 11.34 0.10 -9.09
C LYS A 1 10.46 0.14 -10.31
N ILE A 2 9.62 1.17 -10.48
CA ILE A 2 8.74 1.30 -11.64
C ILE A 2 9.19 2.52 -12.43
N TYR A 3 9.37 2.32 -13.74
CA TYR A 3 9.74 3.36 -14.70
C TYR A 3 8.47 3.71 -15.48
N LEU A 4 7.99 4.95 -15.37
CA LEU A 4 6.83 5.43 -16.14
C LEU A 4 7.26 6.02 -17.49
N THR A 5 8.46 6.61 -17.51
CA THR A 5 9.18 7.10 -18.70
C THR A 5 10.68 6.84 -18.47
N GLU A 6 11.52 7.13 -19.46
CA GLU A 6 12.98 6.99 -19.34
C GLU A 6 13.56 7.78 -18.15
N ASN A 7 12.93 8.89 -17.76
CA ASN A 7 13.42 9.79 -16.72
C ASN A 7 12.56 9.82 -15.44
N THR A 8 11.43 9.12 -15.40
CA THR A 8 10.51 9.12 -14.25
C THR A 8 10.52 7.77 -13.55
N VAL A 9 11.17 7.72 -12.38
CA VAL A 9 11.31 6.51 -11.56
C VAL A 9 10.64 6.68 -10.21
N ILE A 10 9.72 5.77 -9.88
CA ILE A 10 9.11 5.69 -8.56
C ILE A 10 9.59 4.42 -7.87
N ARG A 11 10.10 4.59 -6.64
CA ARG A 11 10.55 3.48 -5.80
C ARG A 11 9.52 3.19 -4.73
N TRP A 12 8.97 1.99 -4.81
CA TRP A 12 8.10 1.41 -3.80
C TRP A 12 8.89 0.42 -2.94
N GLU A 13 8.70 0.48 -1.63
CA GLU A 13 9.26 -0.47 -0.68
C GLU A 13 8.15 -1.42 -0.22
N ALA A 14 8.22 -2.66 -0.69
CA ALA A 14 7.22 -3.68 -0.40
C ALA A 14 7.86 -4.99 0.05
N VAL A 15 7.15 -5.72 0.91
CA VAL A 15 7.47 -7.09 1.31
C VAL A 15 6.29 -7.97 0.95
N VAL A 16 6.53 -9.16 0.40
CA VAL A 16 5.48 -10.16 0.16
C VAL A 16 5.61 -11.28 1.17
N HIS A 17 4.50 -11.60 1.83
CA HIS A 17 4.42 -12.71 2.78
C HIS A 17 3.03 -13.35 2.70
N ASN A 18 2.97 -14.68 2.52
CA ASN A 18 1.72 -15.45 2.41
C ASN A 18 0.70 -14.86 1.43
N ASN A 19 1.12 -14.58 0.19
CA ASN A 19 0.29 -13.98 -0.86
C ASN A 19 -0.33 -12.63 -0.46
N MET A 20 0.29 -11.91 0.49
CA MET A 20 -0.09 -10.56 0.88
C MET A 20 1.11 -9.63 0.72
N MET A 21 0.90 -8.52 0.00
CA MET A 21 1.90 -7.48 -0.16
C MET A 21 1.76 -6.44 0.97
N TYR A 22 2.86 -6.07 1.60
CA TYR A 22 2.93 -5.01 2.61
C TYR A 22 3.72 -3.86 2.03
N LEU A 23 3.09 -2.70 1.89
CA LEU A 23 3.65 -1.54 1.24
C LEU A 23 3.89 -0.41 2.24
N ARG A 24 5.09 0.16 2.21
CA ARG A 24 5.39 1.44 2.84
C ARG A 24 5.21 2.56 1.82
N VAL A 25 4.36 3.53 2.14
CA VAL A 25 4.13 4.69 1.28
C VAL A 25 5.31 5.66 1.38
N PRO A 26 5.87 6.14 0.26
CA PRO A 26 6.93 7.14 0.28
C PRO A 26 6.49 8.47 0.91
N GLY A 27 7.46 9.32 1.26
CA GLY A 27 7.23 10.62 1.90
C GLY A 27 6.39 11.59 1.06
N VAL A 28 6.63 11.61 -0.25
CA VAL A 28 5.93 12.49 -1.20
C VAL A 28 5.48 11.64 -2.38
N LEU A 29 4.19 11.67 -2.69
CA LEU A 29 3.64 11.09 -3.92
C LEU A 29 3.85 12.10 -5.06
N GLN A 30 4.66 11.73 -6.05
CA GLN A 30 4.97 12.57 -7.22
C GLN A 30 3.90 12.40 -8.32
N SER A 31 3.91 13.27 -9.32
CA SER A 31 3.12 13.07 -10.54
C SER A 31 3.38 11.69 -11.14
N GLY A 32 2.31 10.96 -11.50
CA GLY A 32 2.40 9.58 -11.99
C GLY A 32 2.41 8.51 -10.88
N SER A 33 2.40 8.89 -9.59
CA SER A 33 2.34 7.92 -8.49
C SER A 33 1.12 7.00 -8.55
N LYS A 34 0.00 7.49 -9.09
CA LYS A 34 -1.21 6.67 -9.28
C LYS A 34 -0.96 5.55 -10.29
N ASP A 35 -0.48 5.88 -11.49
CA ASP A 35 -0.27 4.89 -12.56
C ASP A 35 0.82 3.90 -12.16
N SER A 36 1.90 4.39 -11.53
CA SER A 36 2.93 3.51 -10.98
C SER A 36 2.40 2.61 -9.87
N PHE A 37 1.45 3.08 -9.06
CA PHE A 37 0.86 2.29 -8.00
C PHE A 37 -0.08 1.21 -8.56
N MET A 38 -0.89 1.53 -9.57
CA MET A 38 -1.72 0.54 -10.25
C MET A 38 -0.86 -0.56 -10.88
N LEU A 39 0.19 -0.20 -11.61
CA LEU A 39 1.16 -1.17 -12.17
C LEU A 39 1.80 -2.05 -11.10
N LEU A 40 2.03 -1.52 -9.89
CA LEU A 40 2.53 -2.32 -8.78
C LEU A 40 1.50 -3.35 -8.30
N LEU A 41 0.22 -2.98 -8.22
CA LEU A 41 -0.87 -3.89 -7.85
C LEU A 41 -1.04 -4.97 -8.91
N ASP A 42 -1.10 -4.61 -10.19
CA ASP A 42 -1.21 -5.56 -11.31
C ASP A 42 -0.05 -6.57 -11.29
N PHE A 43 1.19 -6.08 -11.10
CA PHE A 43 2.36 -6.95 -10.97
C PHE A 43 2.28 -7.87 -9.75
N ALA A 44 1.82 -7.37 -8.61
CA ALA A 44 1.69 -8.17 -7.40
C ALA A 44 0.64 -9.28 -7.57
N GLU A 45 -0.48 -8.98 -8.21
CA GLU A 45 -1.56 -9.94 -8.49
C GLU A 45 -1.11 -10.98 -9.53
N GLU A 46 -0.75 -10.54 -10.75
CA GLU A 46 -0.49 -11.43 -11.87
C GLU A 46 0.83 -12.21 -11.76
N ARG A 47 1.86 -11.59 -11.19
CA ARG A 47 3.24 -12.15 -11.20
C ARG A 47 3.67 -12.72 -9.87
N LEU A 48 3.19 -12.17 -8.76
CA LEU A 48 3.53 -12.64 -7.42
C LEU A 48 2.41 -13.47 -6.78
N GLY A 49 1.23 -13.54 -7.41
CA GLY A 49 0.08 -14.26 -6.89
C GLY A 49 -0.45 -13.68 -5.58
N CYS A 50 -0.24 -12.39 -5.34
CA CYS A 50 -0.79 -11.71 -4.17
C CYS A 50 -2.32 -11.65 -4.30
N LYS A 51 -3.01 -11.87 -3.18
CA LYS A 51 -4.47 -11.76 -3.06
C LYS A 51 -4.88 -10.46 -2.39
N SER A 52 -3.95 -9.78 -1.74
CA SER A 52 -4.23 -8.57 -0.98
C SER A 52 -3.01 -7.67 -0.84
N CYS A 53 -3.27 -6.38 -0.65
CA CYS A 53 -2.29 -5.36 -0.32
C CYS A 53 -2.62 -4.71 1.02
N ILE A 54 -1.62 -4.61 1.89
CA ILE A 54 -1.65 -3.82 3.12
C ILE A 54 -0.76 -2.60 2.95
N ILE A 55 -1.31 -1.42 3.17
CA ILE A 55 -0.55 -0.19 3.27
C ILE A 55 -0.30 0.15 4.73
N CYS A 56 0.96 0.38 5.09
CA CYS A 56 1.38 0.73 6.44
C CYS A 56 1.66 2.24 6.54
N VAL A 57 0.79 2.99 7.24
CA VAL A 57 0.94 4.45 7.43
C VAL A 57 1.32 4.75 8.88
N LEU A 58 2.48 5.37 9.09
CA LEU A 58 2.88 5.86 10.41
C LEU A 58 1.94 6.96 10.91
N LYS A 59 1.46 6.84 12.15
CA LYS A 59 0.57 7.83 12.77
C LYS A 59 1.23 9.21 12.90
N SER A 60 2.56 9.27 13.03
CA SER A 60 3.33 10.51 13.16
C SER A 60 3.51 11.29 11.86
N ARG A 61 3.08 10.75 10.71
CA ARG A 61 3.24 11.45 9.42
C ARG A 61 2.39 12.72 9.35
N PRO A 62 2.95 13.85 8.90
CA PRO A 62 2.21 15.10 8.77
C PRO A 62 1.11 15.03 7.69
N ASP A 63 1.33 14.24 6.64
CA ASP A 63 0.43 14.06 5.49
C ASP A 63 -0.53 12.87 5.63
N ARG A 64 -0.60 12.24 6.81
CA ARG A 64 -1.39 11.03 7.09
C ARG A 64 -2.84 11.13 6.62
N ALA A 65 -3.52 12.24 6.92
CA ALA A 65 -4.93 12.42 6.57
C ALA A 65 -5.16 12.42 5.04
N THR A 66 -4.24 13.03 4.29
CA THR A 66 -4.27 13.04 2.83
C THR A 66 -4.03 11.64 2.29
N LEU A 67 -3.01 10.94 2.78
CA LEU A 67 -2.71 9.56 2.36
C LEU A 67 -3.88 8.61 2.58
N LEU A 68 -4.47 8.63 3.78
CA LEU A 68 -5.63 7.79 4.09
C LEU A 68 -6.77 8.07 3.11
N ARG A 69 -7.12 9.33 2.91
CA ARG A 69 -8.18 9.73 1.98
C ARG A 69 -7.88 9.27 0.55
N THR A 70 -6.65 9.46 0.07
CA THR A 70 -6.23 9.04 -1.28
C THR A 70 -6.40 7.54 -1.49
N PHE A 71 -5.89 6.70 -0.57
CA PHE A 71 -6.01 5.26 -0.73
C PHE A 71 -7.44 4.76 -0.51
N MET A 72 -8.21 5.40 0.38
CA MET A 72 -9.64 5.09 0.51
C MET A 72 -10.42 5.38 -0.77
N PHE A 73 -10.09 6.45 -1.49
CA PHE A 73 -10.65 6.70 -2.83
C PHE A 73 -10.26 5.64 -3.87
N MET A 74 -9.12 4.98 -3.70
CA MET A 74 -8.69 3.85 -4.54
C MET A 74 -9.32 2.51 -4.11
N GLY A 75 -10.23 2.50 -3.14
CA GLY A 75 -10.92 1.30 -2.68
C GLY A 75 -10.26 0.60 -1.48
N PHE A 76 -9.19 1.17 -0.91
CA PHE A 76 -8.61 0.64 0.33
C PHE A 76 -9.52 0.91 1.52
N GLN A 77 -9.56 -0.02 2.47
CA GLN A 77 -10.33 0.08 3.69
C GLN A 77 -9.41 0.13 4.91
N VAL A 78 -9.69 1.01 5.88
CA VAL A 78 -8.92 1.04 7.12
C VAL A 78 -9.18 -0.23 7.92
N LEU A 79 -8.12 -0.94 8.32
CA LEU A 79 -8.23 -2.08 9.22
C LEU A 79 -8.32 -1.61 10.66
N ALA A 80 -9.39 -2.01 11.34
CA ALA A 80 -9.50 -1.83 12.78
C ALA A 80 -8.49 -2.75 13.50
N PRO A 81 -7.80 -2.29 14.57
CA PRO A 81 -6.83 -3.10 15.30
C PRO A 81 -7.39 -4.46 15.78
N ASN A 82 -8.68 -4.51 16.08
CA ASN A 82 -9.35 -5.71 16.58
C ASN A 82 -10.18 -6.44 15.50
N SER A 83 -9.98 -6.13 14.21
CA SER A 83 -10.69 -6.81 13.12
C SER A 83 -10.20 -8.25 12.97
N PRO A 84 -11.08 -9.23 12.71
CA PRO A 84 -10.69 -10.59 12.35
C PRO A 84 -9.80 -10.65 11.09
N LEU A 85 -9.89 -9.61 10.25
CA LEU A 85 -9.11 -9.46 9.03
C LEU A 85 -7.71 -8.91 9.26
N THR A 86 -7.38 -8.45 10.48
CA THR A 86 -6.04 -7.98 10.83
C THR A 86 -5.14 -9.18 11.08
N PRO A 87 -4.13 -9.44 10.23
CA PRO A 87 -3.19 -10.51 10.50
C PRO A 87 -2.50 -10.30 11.85
N GLN A 88 -2.40 -11.36 12.66
CA GLN A 88 -1.86 -11.30 14.02
C GLN A 88 -0.42 -10.77 14.08
N HIS A 89 0.35 -10.95 13.00
CA HIS A 89 1.72 -10.46 12.89
C HIS A 89 1.84 -8.96 12.59
N ILE A 90 0.75 -8.26 12.24
CA ILE A 90 0.73 -6.79 12.09
C ILE A 90 -0.06 -6.11 13.20
N ASN A 91 0.52 -6.12 14.40
CA ASN A 91 -0.01 -5.41 15.57
C ASN A 91 0.97 -4.35 16.08
N ASN A 92 1.23 -3.32 15.26
CA ASN A 92 2.04 -2.18 15.69
C ASN A 92 1.16 -0.95 15.96
N PRO A 93 1.07 -0.46 17.21
CA PRO A 93 0.17 0.64 17.57
C PRO A 93 0.56 1.98 16.95
N ASN A 94 1.79 2.11 16.42
CA ASN A 94 2.27 3.33 15.77
C ASN A 94 1.80 3.46 14.31
N TYR A 95 1.18 2.41 13.76
CA TYR A 95 0.72 2.38 12.38
C TYR A 95 -0.80 2.36 12.28
N ILE A 96 -1.28 2.86 11.14
CA ILE A 96 -2.63 2.63 10.62
C ILE A 96 -2.45 1.77 9.38
N PHE A 97 -3.21 0.68 9.31
CA PHE A 97 -3.17 -0.24 8.19
C PHE A 97 -4.38 -0.03 7.29
N LEU A 98 -4.17 0.00 5.98
CA LEU A 98 -5.25 -0.07 5.01
C LEU A 98 -5.14 -1.35 4.20
N HIS A 99 -6.26 -2.01 3.96
CA HIS A 99 -6.35 -3.26 3.23
C HIS A 99 -7.06 -3.07 1.90
N TYR A 100 -6.56 -3.76 0.87
CA TYR A 100 -7.19 -3.89 -0.44
C TYR A 100 -7.16 -5.36 -0.85
N ASN A 101 -8.30 -5.88 -1.30
CA ASN A 101 -8.39 -7.21 -1.87
C ASN A 101 -8.14 -7.11 -3.38
N MET A 102 -7.15 -7.85 -3.88
CA MET A 102 -6.87 -7.99 -5.31
C MET A 102 -7.94 -8.89 -5.93
N GLN A 103 -8.26 -8.71 -7.21
CA GLN A 103 -9.37 -9.43 -7.86
C GLN A 103 -8.92 -10.78 -8.47
#